data_AF-X1M197-F1
#
_entry.id   AF-X1M197-F1
#
_cell.length_a   1.000
_cell.length_b   1.000
_cell.length_c   1.000
_cell.angle_alpha   90.00
_cell.angle_beta   90.00
_cell.angle_gamma   90.00
#
_symmetry.space_group_name_H-M   'P 1'
#
loop_
_entity.id
_entity.type
_entity.pdbx_description
1 polymer ?
#
loop_
_entity_poly.entity_id
_entity_poly.type
_entity_poly.pdbx_seq_one_letter_code
_entity_poly.pdbx_strand_id
1 'polypeptide(L)' 'MKNREIILNWLKRARSSLERAKMGKVSQGILYEDLCFDAQQAVEKSLKAILIKLNQSFPKT' A
#
# COMPACT_ATOMS: atom_id res chain seq x y z
N MET A 1 -8.05 -19.01 -9.35
CA MET A 1 -8.78 -17.86 -8.76
C MET A 1 -8.70 -16.69 -9.71
N LYS A 2 -9.84 -16.14 -10.15
CA LYS A 2 -9.92 -15.18 -11.27
C LYS A 2 -9.08 -13.90 -11.14
N ASN A 3 -8.62 -13.54 -9.93
CA ASN A 3 -7.85 -12.30 -9.69
C ASN A 3 -6.57 -12.48 -8.86
N ARG A 4 -5.99 -13.70 -8.78
CA ARG A 4 -4.87 -13.99 -7.85
C ARG A 4 -3.65 -13.09 -8.10
N GLU A 5 -3.28 -12.89 -9.35
CA GLU A 5 -2.13 -12.04 -9.72
C GLU A 5 -2.34 -10.57 -9.31
N ILE A 6 -3.55 -10.04 -9.55
CA ILE A 6 -3.91 -8.66 -9.19
C ILE A 6 -3.82 -8.47 -7.66
N ILE A 7 -4.32 -9.42 -6.88
CA ILE A 7 -4.23 -9.41 -5.41
C ILE A 7 -2.77 -9.39 -4.97
N LEU A 8 -1.93 -10.27 -5.51
CA LEU A 8 -0.51 -10.33 -5.16
C LEU A 8 0.24 -9.05 -5.54
N ASN A 9 -0.11 -8.42 -6.67
CA ASN A 9 0.47 -7.13 -7.07
C ASN A 9 0.10 -6.01 -6.08
N TRP A 10 -1.14 -5.94 -5.60
CA TRP A 10 -1.52 -4.98 -4.56
C TRP A 10 -0.78 -5.21 -3.25
N LEU A 11 -0.65 -6.47 -2.80
CA LEU A 11 0.10 -6.81 -1.60
C LEU A 11 1.60 -6.49 -1.72
N LYS A 12 2.21 -6.73 -2.89
CA LYS A 12 3.60 -6.34 -3.17
C LYS A 12 3.78 -4.82 -3.05
N ARG A 13 2.86 -4.04 -3.61
CA ARG A 13 2.89 -2.57 -3.54
C ARG A 13 2.63 -2.06 -2.12
N ALA A 14 1.75 -2.71 -1.37
CA ALA A 14 1.49 -2.41 0.04
C ALA A 14 2.76 -2.59 0.88
N ARG A 15 3.42 -3.75 0.74
CA ARG A 15 4.69 -4.03 1.42
C ARG A 15 5.76 -3.02 1.05
N SER A 16 5.90 -2.68 -0.23
CA SER A 16 6.88 -1.66 -0.66
C SER A 16 6.65 -0.30 0.03
N SER A 17 5.39 0.14 0.17
CA SER A 17 5.05 1.36 0.92
C SER A 17 5.37 1.25 2.40
N LEU A 18 5.07 0.11 3.03
CA LEU A 18 5.40 -0.11 4.44
C LEU A 18 6.91 -0.09 4.69
N GLU A 19 7.70 -0.71 3.82
CA GLU A 19 9.17 -0.70 3.96
C GLU A 19 9.72 0.73 3.86
N ARG A 20 9.22 1.57 2.93
CA ARG A 20 9.63 2.99 2.87
C ARG A 20 9.25 3.76 4.13
N ALA A 21 8.04 3.59 4.65
CA ALA A 21 7.63 4.23 5.90
C ALA A 21 8.52 3.80 7.09
N LYS A 22 8.87 2.50 7.17
CA LYS A 22 9.74 1.95 8.22
C LYS A 22 11.18 2.42 8.14
N MET A 23 11.70 2.70 6.96
CA MET A 23 13.06 3.24 6.80
C MET A 23 13.23 4.57 7.53
N GLY A 24 12.14 5.29 7.80
CA GLY A 24 12.18 6.56 8.50
C GLY A 24 12.89 7.64 7.68
N LYS A 25 13.38 8.68 8.36
CA LYS A 25 14.13 9.75 7.72
C LYS A 25 15.56 9.31 7.39
N VAL A 26 15.75 8.73 6.20
CA VAL A 26 17.08 8.39 5.67
C VAL A 26 17.86 9.60 5.13
N SER A 27 17.19 10.76 5.02
CA SER A 27 17.78 12.06 4.67
C SER A 27 17.05 13.18 5.41
N GLN A 28 17.76 14.27 5.74
CA GLN A 28 17.20 15.42 6.45
C GLN A 28 16.02 16.08 5.70
N GLY A 29 16.05 16.03 4.36
CA GLY A 29 15.02 16.61 3.50
C GLY A 29 13.73 15.80 3.41
N ILE A 30 13.69 14.55 3.93
CA ILE A 30 12.46 13.76 3.95
C ILE A 30 11.56 14.30 5.05
N LEU A 31 10.31 14.63 4.72
CA LEU A 31 9.32 15.08 5.68
C LEU A 31 8.64 13.89 6.34
N TYR A 32 8.19 14.04 7.60
CA TYR A 32 7.49 12.94 8.28
C TYR A 32 6.12 12.67 7.63
N GLU A 33 5.53 13.70 7.05
CA GLU A 33 4.30 13.68 6.28
C GLU A 33 4.38 12.70 5.10
N ASP A 34 5.52 12.64 4.41
CA ASP A 34 5.75 11.70 3.31
C ASP A 34 5.82 10.25 3.83
N LEU A 35 6.43 10.04 4.99
CA LEU A 35 6.49 8.71 5.64
C LEU A 35 5.11 8.27 6.13
N CYS A 36 4.32 9.20 6.68
CA CYS A 36 2.92 8.98 7.05
C CYS A 36 2.06 8.65 5.83
N PHE A 37 2.28 9.34 4.71
CA PHE A 37 1.61 9.03 3.45
C PHE A 37 1.97 7.63 2.96
N ASP A 38 3.24 7.22 3.04
CA ASP A 38 3.64 5.86 2.72
C ASP A 38 3.00 4.81 3.66
N ALA A 39 2.84 5.11 4.94
CA ALA A 39 2.13 4.26 5.88
C ALA A 39 0.62 4.15 5.54
N GLN A 40 -0.05 5.26 5.26
CA GLN A 40 -1.44 5.27 4.77
C GLN A 40 -1.57 4.41 3.51
N GLN A 41 -0.66 4.59 2.56
CA GLN A 41 -0.67 3.86 1.30
C GLN A 41 -0.46 2.35 1.48
N ALA A 42 0.32 1.93 2.47
CA ALA A 42 0.46 0.51 2.80
C ALA A 42 -0.88 -0.11 3.22
N VAL A 43 -1.66 0.60 4.03
CA VAL A 43 -3.00 0.17 4.48
C VAL A 43 -3.97 0.15 3.30
N GLU A 44 -4.05 1.24 2.53
CA GLU A 44 -5.00 1.36 1.42
C GLU A 44 -4.79 0.26 0.37
N LYS A 45 -3.54 0.00 -0.02
CA LYS A 45 -3.19 -1.06 -0.98
C LYS A 45 -3.52 -2.45 -0.44
N SER A 46 -3.35 -2.66 0.87
CA SER A 46 -3.75 -3.92 1.52
C SER A 46 -5.26 -4.12 1.49
N LEU A 47 -6.03 -3.07 1.79
CA LEU A 47 -7.49 -3.09 1.73
C LEU A 47 -8.00 -3.32 0.31
N LYS A 48 -7.40 -2.69 -0.71
CA LYS A 48 -7.72 -2.95 -2.13
C LYS A 48 -7.54 -4.43 -2.48
N ALA A 49 -6.47 -5.08 -2.00
CA ALA A 49 -6.26 -6.52 -2.20
C ALA A 49 -7.37 -7.37 -1.55
N ILE A 50 -7.80 -7.01 -0.34
CA ILE A 50 -8.90 -7.67 0.38
C ILE A 50 -10.23 -7.49 -0.37
N LEU A 51 -10.56 -6.27 -0.80
CA LEU A 51 -11.81 -5.99 -1.53
C LEU A 51 -11.87 -6.79 -2.84
N ILE A 52 -10.77 -6.88 -3.60
CA ILE A 52 -10.70 -7.72 -4.81
C ILE A 52 -10.90 -9.20 -4.48
N LYS A 53 -10.29 -9.69 -3.39
CA LYS A 53 -10.49 -11.08 -2.93
C LYS A 53 -11.95 -11.36 -2.58
N LEU A 54 -12.66 -10.36 -2.07
CA LEU A 54 -14.09 -10.40 -1.74
C LEU A 54 -15.02 -10.07 -2.93
N ASN A 55 -14.47 -9.86 -4.14
CA ASN A 55 -15.22 -9.39 -5.32
C ASN A 55 -16.00 -8.08 -5.08
N GLN A 56 -15.48 -7.21 -4.22
CA GLN A 56 -16.01 -5.86 -3.96
C GLN A 56 -15.27 -4.81 -4.78
N SER A 57 -15.98 -3.78 -5.23
CA SER A 57 -15.37 -2.61 -5.85
C SER A 57 -14.66 -1.75 -4.79
N PHE A 58 -13.75 -0.90 -5.23
CA PHE A 58 -13.06 0.05 -4.37
C PHE A 58 -12.89 1.41 -5.09
N PRO A 59 -12.78 2.53 -4.35
CA PRO A 59 -12.61 3.85 -4.94
C PRO A 59 -11.30 4.00 -5.72
N LYS A 60 -11.33 4.73 -6.84
CA LYS A 60 -10.15 5.04 -7.69
C LYS A 60 -9.48 6.39 -7.36
N THR A 61 -9.76 6.92 -6.18
CA THR A 61 -9.09 8.10 -5.63
C THR A 61 -7.58 7.90 -5.49
#